data_AF-A0A842VGG7-F1
#
_entry.id   AF-A0A842VGG7-F1
#
_cell.length_a   1.000
_cell.length_b   1.000
_cell.length_c   1.000
_cell.angle_alpha   90.00
_cell.angle_beta   90.00
_cell.angle_gamma   90.00
#
_symmetry.space_group_name_H-M   'P 1'
#
loop_
_entity.id
_entity.type
_entity.pdbx_description
1 polymer ?
#
loop_
_entity_poly.entity_id
_entity_poly.type
_entity_poly.pdbx_seq_one_letter_code
_entity_poly.pdbx_strand_id
1 'polypeptide(L)'
;MTEIKEKDGNLYIKDLFRSKYQEKKVAFANYLKEALNISLDKFASQVFNNHSFENTDINKAEFILQLLNDEIKIEYWVFLRSKFQNLGYLTDRRHCEEYAFDIALGWLAEELIIGEIKKQASEKLSSNQKFKIGLMGIDAEREFQNLNIRAKADIFIDNDNRPIDEIHAQYEKETGRNAIWQGNVTKGFLSWREKHLYHKIDLFVDYKGTWQKNGYFDLKKGKIKHFKSDDLDWVLAFDVVGKQMYLISKDEALGYELTPNPAMGNVETANIPLTSPIVISELLDYLI
;
A
#
# COMPACT_ATOMS: atom_id res chain seq x y z
N MET A 1 16.36 25.90 -5.04
CA MET A 1 15.47 27.06 -5.30
C MET A 1 14.50 26.55 -6.33
N THR A 2 13.20 26.66 -6.13
CA THR A 2 12.23 26.14 -7.11
C THR A 2 12.36 26.91 -8.42
N GLU A 3 12.63 26.22 -9.53
CA GLU A 3 12.85 26.82 -10.84
C GLU A 3 11.65 26.57 -11.75
N ILE A 4 11.24 27.60 -12.52
CA ILE A 4 10.25 27.44 -13.59
C ILE A 4 11.01 27.37 -14.92
N LYS A 5 10.72 26.35 -15.74
CA LYS A 5 11.33 26.15 -17.07
C LYS A 5 10.26 25.92 -18.13
N GLU A 6 10.47 26.47 -19.32
CA GLU A 6 9.64 26.17 -20.48
C GLU A 6 10.28 25.06 -21.31
N LYS A 7 9.50 24.05 -21.70
CA LYS A 7 9.90 22.94 -22.56
C LYS A 7 8.71 22.50 -23.40
N ASP A 8 8.88 22.43 -24.72
CA ASP A 8 7.86 22.00 -25.67
C ASP A 8 6.53 22.77 -25.52
N GLY A 9 6.61 24.09 -25.28
CA GLY A 9 5.45 24.97 -25.07
C GLY A 9 4.72 24.78 -23.73
N ASN A 10 5.27 23.98 -22.82
CA ASN A 10 4.73 23.74 -21.48
C ASN A 10 5.66 24.30 -20.41
N LEU A 11 5.08 24.80 -19.31
CA LEU A 11 5.83 25.26 -18.15
C LEU A 11 5.97 24.12 -17.13
N TYR A 12 7.17 23.96 -16.61
CA TYR A 12 7.56 22.95 -15.62
C TYR A 12 8.15 23.61 -14.39
N ILE A 13 7.98 22.95 -13.25
CA ILE A 13 8.60 23.29 -11.98
C ILE A 13 9.65 22.21 -11.66
N LYS A 14 10.84 22.65 -11.24
CA LYS A 14 11.97 21.80 -10.82
C LYS A 14 12.45 22.09 -9.41
N ASP A 15 13.24 21.16 -8.89
CA ASP A 15 13.91 21.23 -7.59
C ASP A 15 12.89 21.41 -6.46
N LEU A 16 11.82 20.61 -6.51
CA LEU A 16 10.71 20.55 -5.56
C LEU A 16 11.14 19.93 -4.24
N PHE A 17 12.09 19.00 -4.25
CA PHE A 17 12.46 18.23 -3.06
C PHE A 17 13.95 18.12 -2.82
N ARG A 18 14.29 17.75 -1.58
CA ARG A 18 15.66 17.60 -1.10
C ARG A 18 16.33 16.38 -1.74
N SER A 19 17.66 16.41 -1.84
CA SER A 19 18.48 15.32 -2.41
C SER A 19 18.17 13.92 -1.85
N LYS A 20 17.78 13.82 -0.57
CA LYS A 20 17.40 12.54 0.07
C LYS A 20 16.25 11.80 -0.65
N TYR A 21 15.37 12.50 -1.35
CA TYR A 21 14.27 11.87 -2.11
C TYR A 21 14.77 11.28 -3.44
N GLN A 22 15.77 11.91 -4.06
CA GLN A 22 16.44 11.31 -5.23
C GLN A 22 17.11 9.99 -4.87
N GLU A 23 17.71 9.88 -3.68
CA GLU A 23 18.25 8.59 -3.20
C GLU A 23 17.18 7.50 -3.13
N LYS A 24 15.98 7.83 -2.62
CA LYS A 24 14.83 6.89 -2.55
C LYS A 24 14.46 6.36 -3.94
N LYS A 25 14.29 7.27 -4.90
CA LYS A 25 13.97 6.92 -6.30
C LYS A 25 15.02 6.00 -6.90
N VAL A 26 16.30 6.39 -6.77
CA VAL A 26 17.42 5.65 -7.36
C VAL A 26 17.50 4.24 -6.79
N ALA A 27 17.33 4.08 -5.48
CA ALA A 27 17.35 2.75 -4.88
C ALA A 27 16.21 1.87 -5.36
N PHE A 28 14.99 2.40 -5.44
CA PHE A 28 13.85 1.65 -5.98
C PHE A 28 14.05 1.31 -7.47
N ALA A 29 14.57 2.24 -8.27
CA ALA A 29 14.88 1.99 -9.68
C ALA A 29 15.97 0.91 -9.84
N ASN A 30 17.00 0.91 -8.99
CA ASN A 30 18.03 -0.12 -8.97
C ASN A 30 17.44 -1.47 -8.56
N TYR A 31 16.56 -1.50 -7.56
CA TYR A 31 15.83 -2.71 -7.19
C TYR A 31 15.08 -3.29 -8.39
N LEU A 32 14.25 -2.47 -9.06
CA LEU A 32 13.49 -2.90 -10.24
C LEU A 32 14.41 -3.44 -11.35
N LYS A 33 15.55 -2.77 -11.57
CA LYS A 33 16.50 -3.19 -12.59
C LYS A 33 17.17 -4.53 -12.24
N GLU A 34 17.53 -4.74 -10.99
CA GLU A 34 18.21 -5.95 -10.52
C GLU A 34 17.25 -7.14 -10.38
N ALA A 35 16.08 -6.93 -9.80
CA ALA A 35 15.11 -7.99 -9.51
C ALA A 35 14.26 -8.38 -10.73
N LEU A 36 13.85 -7.40 -11.54
CA LEU A 36 12.89 -7.59 -12.63
C LEU A 36 13.43 -7.26 -14.02
N ASN A 37 14.67 -6.74 -14.11
CA ASN A 37 15.23 -6.24 -15.35
C ASN A 37 14.32 -5.22 -16.07
N ILE A 38 13.64 -4.37 -15.29
CA ILE A 38 12.71 -3.35 -15.78
C ILE A 38 13.16 -1.95 -15.33
N SER A 39 12.90 -0.92 -16.14
CA SER A 39 13.11 0.47 -15.72
C SER A 39 11.94 0.95 -14.87
N LEU A 40 12.19 1.96 -14.01
CA LEU A 40 11.14 2.63 -13.25
C LEU A 40 10.03 3.16 -14.17
N ASP A 41 10.39 3.82 -15.26
CA ASP A 41 9.45 4.37 -16.23
C ASP A 41 8.51 3.29 -16.80
N LYS A 42 9.08 2.17 -17.24
CA LYS A 42 8.28 1.07 -17.80
C LYS A 42 7.41 0.43 -16.74
N PHE A 43 7.90 0.28 -15.51
CA PHE A 43 7.13 -0.28 -14.40
C PHE A 43 5.95 0.63 -14.01
N ALA A 44 6.18 1.93 -13.84
CA ALA A 44 5.12 2.89 -13.53
C ALA A 44 4.05 2.96 -14.64
N SER A 45 4.46 2.92 -15.91
CA SER A 45 3.53 2.82 -17.04
C SER A 45 2.72 1.52 -17.03
N GLN A 46 3.29 0.40 -16.58
CA GLN A 46 2.54 -0.86 -16.46
C GLN A 46 1.54 -0.82 -15.30
N VAL A 47 1.93 -0.24 -14.16
CA VAL A 47 1.08 -0.12 -12.97
C VAL A 47 -0.10 0.82 -13.23
N PHE A 48 0.18 2.04 -13.67
CA PHE A 48 -0.85 3.08 -13.80
C PHE A 48 -1.49 3.13 -15.18
N ASN A 49 -0.83 2.61 -16.22
CA ASN A 49 -1.35 2.53 -17.59
C ASN A 49 -1.92 3.89 -18.10
N ASN A 50 -2.97 3.86 -18.94
CA ASN A 50 -3.71 5.03 -19.42
C ASN A 50 -4.75 5.54 -18.40
N HIS A 51 -4.60 5.25 -17.11
CA HIS A 51 -5.53 5.77 -16.10
C HIS A 51 -5.27 7.26 -15.86
N SER A 52 -6.34 8.04 -15.81
CA SER A 52 -6.30 9.43 -15.36
C SER A 52 -6.77 9.52 -13.90
N PHE A 53 -6.42 10.61 -13.21
CA PHE A 53 -7.09 10.94 -11.95
C PHE A 53 -8.56 11.27 -12.20
N GLU A 54 -9.43 10.82 -11.31
CA GLU A 54 -10.87 10.99 -11.37
C GLU A 54 -11.23 12.46 -11.60
N ASN A 55 -12.16 12.70 -12.52
CA ASN A 55 -12.60 14.05 -12.91
C ASN A 55 -11.48 14.94 -13.49
N THR A 56 -10.41 14.37 -14.04
CA THR A 56 -9.34 15.11 -14.73
C THR A 56 -8.82 14.35 -15.97
N ASP A 57 -8.15 15.06 -16.87
CA ASP A 57 -7.39 14.48 -17.98
C ASP A 57 -5.91 14.19 -17.62
N ILE A 58 -5.52 14.35 -16.36
CA ILE A 58 -4.15 14.15 -15.91
C ILE A 58 -3.85 12.65 -15.85
N ASN A 59 -2.99 12.18 -16.75
CA ASN A 59 -2.53 10.80 -16.76
C ASN A 59 -1.69 10.48 -15.51
N LYS A 60 -2.02 9.40 -14.81
CA LYS A 60 -1.36 8.99 -13.56
C LYS A 60 0.10 8.60 -13.78
N ALA A 61 0.41 7.79 -14.79
CA ALA A 61 1.77 7.34 -15.05
C ALA A 61 2.69 8.54 -15.35
N GLU A 62 2.24 9.45 -16.21
CA GLU A 62 2.97 10.67 -16.55
C GLU A 62 3.18 11.56 -15.32
N PHE A 63 2.12 11.82 -14.56
CA PHE A 63 2.18 12.62 -13.33
C PHE A 63 3.18 12.04 -12.32
N ILE A 64 3.09 10.73 -12.05
CA ILE A 64 3.96 10.04 -11.09
C ILE A 64 5.42 10.10 -11.54
N LEU A 65 5.70 9.84 -12.81
CA LEU A 65 7.07 9.89 -13.32
C LEU A 65 7.65 11.30 -13.29
N GLN A 66 6.86 12.32 -13.64
CA GLN A 66 7.25 13.72 -13.51
C GLN A 66 7.55 14.10 -12.05
N LEU A 67 6.66 13.70 -11.12
CA LEU A 67 6.85 13.91 -9.70
C LEU A 67 8.12 13.24 -9.19
N LEU A 68 8.35 11.96 -9.52
CA LEU A 68 9.55 11.23 -9.08
C LEU A 68 10.83 11.79 -9.72
N ASN A 69 10.74 12.35 -10.93
CA ASN A 69 11.88 12.97 -11.62
C ASN A 69 12.17 14.41 -11.21
N ASP A 70 11.42 14.98 -10.26
CA ASP A 70 11.61 16.36 -9.77
C ASP A 70 11.46 17.41 -10.88
N GLU A 71 10.61 17.11 -11.85
CA GLU A 71 10.26 17.96 -12.98
C GLU A 71 8.79 17.73 -13.31
N ILE A 72 7.92 18.64 -12.87
CA ILE A 72 6.47 18.51 -13.01
C ILE A 72 5.87 19.66 -13.81
N LYS A 73 4.92 19.38 -14.70
CA LYS A 73 4.13 20.42 -15.38
C LYS A 73 3.44 21.32 -14.37
N ILE A 74 3.33 22.61 -14.68
CA ILE A 74 2.70 23.59 -13.77
C ILE A 74 1.23 23.23 -13.48
N GLU A 75 0.50 22.72 -14.47
CA GLU A 75 -0.88 22.23 -14.31
C GLU A 75 -0.98 21.07 -13.31
N TYR A 76 -0.03 20.14 -13.36
CA TYR A 76 0.05 18.99 -12.46
C TYR A 76 0.44 19.44 -11.05
N TRP A 77 1.34 20.42 -10.93
CA TRP A 77 1.68 21.02 -9.64
C TRP A 77 0.50 21.76 -9.01
N VAL A 78 -0.25 22.53 -9.80
CA VAL A 78 -1.48 23.19 -9.33
C VAL A 78 -2.51 22.15 -8.89
N PHE A 79 -2.71 21.09 -9.68
CA PHE A 79 -3.56 19.97 -9.30
C PHE A 79 -3.12 19.38 -7.94
N LEU A 80 -1.85 19.02 -7.81
CA LEU A 80 -1.28 18.46 -6.57
C LEU A 80 -1.54 19.37 -5.37
N ARG A 81 -1.19 20.66 -5.48
CA ARG A 81 -1.39 21.64 -4.41
C ARG A 81 -2.86 21.84 -4.06
N SER A 82 -3.77 21.82 -5.04
CA SER A 82 -5.21 21.93 -4.80
C SER A 82 -5.73 20.76 -3.96
N LYS A 83 -5.20 19.55 -4.20
CA LYS A 83 -5.57 18.36 -3.45
C LYS A 83 -5.06 18.39 -2.01
N PHE A 84 -3.86 18.93 -1.78
CA PHE A 84 -3.26 19.02 -0.44
C PHE A 84 -3.67 20.25 0.37
N GLN A 85 -4.42 21.19 -0.19
CA GLN A 85 -4.80 22.45 0.47
C GLN A 85 -5.48 22.24 1.83
N ASN A 86 -6.28 21.18 1.97
CA ASN A 86 -6.99 20.85 3.21
C ASN A 86 -6.36 19.69 4.00
N LEU A 87 -5.17 19.23 3.60
CA LEU A 87 -4.55 17.99 4.10
C LEU A 87 -3.18 18.22 4.75
N GLY A 88 -2.83 19.47 5.07
CA GLY A 88 -1.55 19.80 5.72
C GLY A 88 -1.31 19.06 7.04
N TYR A 89 -2.37 18.60 7.72
CA TYR A 89 -2.25 17.77 8.93
C TYR A 89 -1.75 16.34 8.65
N LEU A 90 -1.87 15.84 7.41
CA LEU A 90 -1.41 14.50 7.01
C LEU A 90 0.04 14.47 6.54
N THR A 91 0.62 15.62 6.19
CA THR A 91 1.97 15.63 5.60
C THR A 91 3.07 15.37 6.63
N ASP A 92 2.74 15.32 7.93
CA ASP A 92 3.69 15.07 9.01
C ASP A 92 4.92 16.00 8.92
N ARG A 93 4.63 17.31 8.78
CA ARG A 93 5.60 18.41 8.60
C ARG A 93 6.39 18.40 7.28
N ARG A 94 6.14 17.45 6.37
CA ARG A 94 6.71 17.46 5.01
C ARG A 94 6.00 18.49 4.13
N HIS A 95 6.70 18.94 3.09
CA HIS A 95 6.06 19.68 2.00
C HIS A 95 5.09 18.75 1.23
N CYS A 96 4.10 19.33 0.56
CA CYS A 96 3.06 18.56 -0.14
C CYS A 96 3.67 17.65 -1.21
N GLU A 97 4.66 18.16 -1.94
CA GLU A 97 5.40 17.45 -2.99
C GLU A 97 6.22 16.29 -2.42
N GLU A 98 6.89 16.53 -1.30
CA GLU A 98 7.66 15.50 -0.59
C GLU A 98 6.77 14.36 -0.09
N TYR A 99 5.59 14.70 0.45
CA TYR A 99 4.61 13.72 0.90
C TYR A 99 4.00 12.94 -0.27
N ALA A 100 3.66 13.63 -1.36
CA ALA A 100 3.14 12.99 -2.57
C ALA A 100 4.17 12.09 -3.23
N PHE A 101 5.45 12.46 -3.20
CA PHE A 101 6.55 11.62 -3.65
C PHE A 101 6.60 10.31 -2.83
N ASP A 102 6.53 10.41 -1.50
CA ASP A 102 6.54 9.23 -0.62
C ASP A 102 5.35 8.31 -0.90
N ILE A 103 4.15 8.87 -1.12
CA ILE A 103 2.96 8.10 -1.52
C ILE A 103 3.18 7.41 -2.88
N ALA A 104 3.62 8.16 -3.88
CA ALA A 104 3.85 7.64 -5.23
C ALA A 104 4.83 6.46 -5.23
N LEU A 105 5.92 6.58 -4.47
CA LEU A 105 6.90 5.52 -4.34
C LEU A 105 6.36 4.33 -3.53
N GLY A 106 5.58 4.60 -2.48
CA GLY A 106 4.87 3.59 -1.70
C GLY A 106 3.96 2.73 -2.57
N TRP A 107 3.08 3.34 -3.37
CA TRP A 107 2.19 2.63 -4.30
C TRP A 107 2.93 1.75 -5.29
N LEU A 108 4.01 2.25 -5.89
CA LEU A 108 4.82 1.44 -6.80
C LEU A 108 5.47 0.25 -6.08
N ALA A 109 5.94 0.43 -4.85
CA ALA A 109 6.52 -0.65 -4.08
C ALA A 109 5.47 -1.67 -3.61
N GLU A 110 4.26 -1.24 -3.28
CA GLU A 110 3.13 -2.14 -2.98
C GLU A 110 2.78 -3.01 -4.19
N GLU A 111 2.64 -2.41 -5.37
CA GLU A 111 2.35 -3.13 -6.62
C GLU A 111 3.45 -4.13 -6.99
N LEU A 112 4.72 -3.77 -6.72
CA LEU A 112 5.85 -4.68 -6.87
C LEU A 112 5.68 -5.91 -5.95
N ILE A 113 5.40 -5.69 -4.67
CA ILE A 113 5.22 -6.78 -3.69
C ILE A 113 4.03 -7.65 -4.06
N ILE A 114 2.89 -7.05 -4.44
CA ILE A 114 1.70 -7.77 -4.90
C ILE A 114 2.02 -8.65 -6.13
N GLY A 115 2.77 -8.09 -7.10
CA GLY A 115 3.21 -8.82 -8.29
C GLY A 115 4.05 -10.05 -7.94
N GLU A 116 5.00 -9.91 -7.02
CA GLU A 116 5.83 -11.01 -6.57
C GLU A 116 5.05 -12.07 -5.78
N ILE A 117 4.12 -11.68 -4.91
CA ILE A 117 3.26 -12.64 -4.20
C ILE A 117 2.42 -13.44 -5.20
N LYS A 118 1.82 -12.78 -6.20
CA LYS A 118 1.05 -13.46 -7.26
C LYS A 118 1.91 -14.46 -8.04
N LYS A 119 3.14 -14.06 -8.38
CA LYS A 119 4.09 -14.92 -9.08
C LYS A 119 4.43 -16.16 -8.24
N GLN A 120 4.83 -15.97 -6.98
CA GLN A 120 5.15 -17.08 -6.08
C GLN A 120 3.96 -18.01 -5.84
N ALA A 121 2.75 -17.45 -5.73
CA ALA A 121 1.53 -18.25 -5.59
C ALA A 121 1.28 -19.12 -6.82
N SER A 122 1.49 -18.57 -8.03
CA SER A 122 1.34 -19.33 -9.28
C SER A 122 2.37 -20.47 -9.43
N GLU A 123 3.52 -20.35 -8.78
CA GLU A 123 4.59 -21.36 -8.79
C GLU A 123 4.37 -22.45 -7.72
N LYS A 124 3.87 -22.06 -6.53
CA LYS A 124 3.67 -22.98 -5.39
C LYS A 124 2.34 -23.72 -5.41
N LEU A 125 1.27 -23.09 -5.86
CA LEU A 125 -0.09 -23.62 -5.73
C LEU A 125 -0.45 -24.55 -6.90
N SER A 126 -1.18 -25.61 -6.56
CA SER A 126 -1.77 -26.51 -7.55
C SER A 126 -2.89 -25.83 -8.34
N SER A 127 -3.14 -26.26 -9.58
CA SER A 127 -4.10 -25.62 -10.49
C SER A 127 -5.56 -25.62 -10.01
N ASN A 128 -5.88 -26.43 -9.01
CA ASN A 128 -7.21 -26.51 -8.38
C ASN A 128 -7.32 -25.64 -7.11
N GLN A 129 -6.24 -25.03 -6.64
CA GLN A 129 -6.28 -24.09 -5.52
C GLN A 129 -6.65 -22.68 -6.01
N LYS A 130 -7.55 -22.03 -5.27
CA LYS A 130 -7.93 -20.64 -5.52
C LYS A 130 -7.00 -19.74 -4.71
N PHE A 131 -6.41 -18.77 -5.38
CA PHE A 131 -5.66 -17.71 -4.74
C PHE A 131 -5.95 -16.39 -5.44
N LYS A 132 -6.59 -15.49 -4.71
CA LYS A 132 -6.96 -14.18 -5.22
C LYS A 132 -6.40 -13.10 -4.31
N ILE A 133 -5.63 -12.21 -4.91
CA ILE A 133 -5.21 -10.96 -4.28
C ILE A 133 -5.99 -9.81 -4.90
N GLY A 134 -6.52 -8.94 -4.07
CA GLY A 134 -7.08 -7.66 -4.51
C GLY A 134 -6.78 -6.56 -3.51
N LEU A 135 -7.00 -5.33 -3.94
CA LEU A 135 -6.90 -4.16 -3.07
C LEU A 135 -8.17 -4.07 -2.20
N MET A 136 -8.03 -3.72 -0.93
CA MET A 136 -9.17 -3.54 -0.01
C MET A 136 -9.82 -2.15 -0.07
N GLY A 137 -9.46 -1.36 -1.08
CA GLY A 137 -10.18 -0.15 -1.44
C GLY A 137 -9.73 1.11 -0.71
N ILE A 138 -8.69 1.08 0.12
CA ILE A 138 -8.13 2.37 0.58
C ILE A 138 -7.26 2.98 -0.50
N ASP A 139 -6.33 2.25 -1.11
CA ASP A 139 -5.50 2.83 -2.19
C ASP A 139 -6.25 3.06 -3.51
N ALA A 140 -7.25 2.23 -3.82
CA ALA A 140 -8.11 2.44 -4.98
C ALA A 140 -9.00 3.70 -4.84
N GLU A 141 -9.30 4.13 -3.61
CA GLU A 141 -10.11 5.33 -3.29
C GLU A 141 -9.26 6.51 -2.75
N ARG A 142 -7.96 6.30 -2.44
CA ARG A 142 -6.93 7.32 -2.14
C ARG A 142 -6.42 7.97 -3.42
N GLU A 143 -7.30 8.32 -4.34
CA GLU A 143 -6.92 9.46 -5.15
C GLU A 143 -6.71 10.66 -4.21
N PHE A 144 -5.85 11.60 -4.57
CA PHE A 144 -5.53 12.77 -3.76
C PHE A 144 -6.77 13.62 -3.35
N GLN A 145 -7.99 13.23 -3.73
CA GLN A 145 -9.27 13.89 -3.55
C GLN A 145 -9.88 13.73 -2.14
N ASN A 146 -9.69 12.57 -1.47
CA ASN A 146 -10.46 12.22 -0.26
C ASN A 146 -9.61 11.58 0.85
N LEU A 147 -8.44 12.14 1.16
CA LEU A 147 -7.56 11.60 2.21
C LEU A 147 -8.15 11.83 3.62
N ASN A 148 -9.14 11.02 3.97
CA ASN A 148 -9.52 10.69 5.34
C ASN A 148 -9.08 9.24 5.56
N ILE A 149 -7.76 9.06 5.73
CA ILE A 149 -7.12 7.75 5.84
C ILE A 149 -7.55 7.10 7.15
N ARG A 150 -8.65 6.33 7.11
CA ARG A 150 -8.90 5.29 8.11
C ARG A 150 -8.10 4.08 7.65
N ALA A 151 -7.03 3.74 8.37
CA ALA A 151 -6.04 2.73 8.00
C ALA A 151 -6.57 1.29 8.02
N LYS A 152 -7.43 0.88 7.09
CA LYS A 152 -7.65 -0.55 6.80
C LYS A 152 -6.42 -1.15 6.09
N ALA A 153 -6.42 -2.46 5.92
CA ALA A 153 -5.47 -3.18 5.08
C ALA A 153 -5.43 -2.63 3.63
N ASP A 154 -4.28 -2.78 2.98
CA ASP A 154 -4.09 -2.37 1.60
C ASP A 154 -4.52 -3.49 0.64
N ILE A 155 -4.25 -4.75 1.02
CA ILE A 155 -4.60 -5.94 0.23
C ILE A 155 -5.38 -6.97 1.04
N PHE A 156 -6.18 -7.76 0.32
CA PHE A 156 -6.75 -8.99 0.84
C PHE A 156 -6.23 -10.18 0.06
N ILE A 157 -6.18 -11.33 0.74
CA ILE A 157 -5.88 -12.62 0.16
C ILE A 157 -7.04 -13.56 0.47
N ASP A 158 -7.68 -14.05 -0.59
CA ASP A 158 -8.71 -15.09 -0.54
C ASP A 158 -8.08 -16.39 -1.05
N ASN A 159 -7.86 -17.32 -0.13
CA ASN A 159 -7.33 -18.66 -0.37
C ASN A 159 -8.40 -19.75 -0.14
N ASP A 160 -9.67 -19.36 0.02
CA ASP A 160 -10.74 -20.29 0.36
C ASP A 160 -11.04 -21.19 -0.85
N ASN A 161 -10.67 -22.46 -0.70
CA ASN A 161 -10.79 -23.46 -1.75
C ASN A 161 -12.20 -24.03 -1.90
N ARG A 162 -13.15 -23.65 -1.04
CA ARG A 162 -14.50 -24.19 -1.10
C ARG A 162 -15.24 -23.73 -2.37
N PRO A 163 -16.17 -24.55 -2.88
CA PRO A 163 -17.14 -24.11 -3.88
C PRO A 163 -17.95 -22.91 -3.39
N ILE A 164 -18.30 -21.99 -4.30
CA ILE A 164 -19.02 -20.77 -3.91
C ILE A 164 -20.37 -21.06 -3.27
N ASP A 165 -21.03 -22.16 -3.67
CA ASP A 165 -22.31 -22.58 -3.10
C ASP A 165 -22.19 -23.04 -1.64
N GLU A 166 -21.06 -23.64 -1.25
CA GLU A 166 -20.79 -23.98 0.17
C GLU A 166 -20.58 -22.71 1.00
N ILE A 167 -19.91 -21.71 0.43
CA ILE A 167 -19.69 -20.42 1.08
C ILE A 167 -21.02 -19.66 1.22
N HIS A 168 -21.89 -19.69 0.20
CA HIS A 168 -23.25 -19.15 0.29
C HIS A 168 -24.06 -19.83 1.38
N ALA A 169 -24.06 -21.16 1.42
CA ALA A 169 -24.78 -21.94 2.42
C ALA A 169 -24.29 -21.66 3.84
N GLN A 170 -22.97 -21.48 4.04
CA GLN A 170 -22.42 -21.09 5.34
C GLN A 170 -22.95 -19.72 5.78
N TYR A 171 -22.89 -18.71 4.91
CA TYR A 171 -23.42 -17.38 5.20
C TYR A 171 -24.90 -17.40 5.58
N GLU A 172 -25.71 -18.13 4.80
CA GLU A 172 -27.14 -18.26 5.03
C GLU A 172 -27.44 -18.93 6.38
N LYS A 173 -26.67 -19.98 6.72
CA LYS A 173 -26.77 -20.67 8.01
C LYS A 173 -26.39 -19.77 9.18
N GLU A 174 -25.32 -18.98 9.06
CA GLU A 174 -24.83 -18.14 10.15
C GLU A 174 -25.67 -16.87 10.36
N THR A 175 -26.25 -16.32 9.30
CA THR A 175 -26.90 -15.00 9.35
C THR A 175 -28.42 -15.04 9.18
N GLY A 176 -28.98 -16.14 8.67
CA GLY A 176 -30.39 -16.25 8.31
C GLY A 176 -30.79 -15.38 7.12
N ARG A 177 -29.83 -14.90 6.32
CA ARG A 177 -30.05 -14.03 5.16
C ARG A 177 -29.50 -14.66 3.90
N ASN A 178 -30.18 -14.46 2.77
CA ASN A 178 -29.74 -15.00 1.47
C ASN A 178 -28.43 -14.34 1.00
N ALA A 179 -27.51 -15.15 0.49
CA ALA A 179 -26.27 -14.65 -0.11
C ALA A 179 -26.54 -13.97 -1.47
N ILE A 180 -27.55 -14.44 -2.19
CA ILE A 180 -27.99 -13.95 -3.50
C ILE A 180 -29.39 -13.33 -3.40
N TRP A 181 -29.57 -12.16 -4.00
CA TRP A 181 -30.87 -11.53 -4.18
C TRP A 181 -31.02 -11.02 -5.62
N GLN A 182 -32.09 -11.45 -6.30
CA GLN A 182 -32.35 -11.12 -7.72
C GLN A 182 -31.14 -11.43 -8.63
N GLY A 183 -30.49 -12.58 -8.43
CA GLY A 183 -29.33 -13.01 -9.22
C GLY A 183 -28.02 -12.28 -8.89
N ASN A 184 -28.02 -11.35 -7.94
CA ASN A 184 -26.85 -10.59 -7.54
C ASN A 184 -26.41 -10.97 -6.12
N VAL A 185 -25.09 -10.98 -5.91
CA VAL A 185 -24.50 -11.15 -4.57
C VAL A 185 -24.88 -9.96 -3.68
N THR A 186 -25.36 -10.23 -2.48
CA THR A 186 -25.80 -9.15 -1.57
C THR A 186 -24.61 -8.44 -0.94
N LYS A 187 -24.77 -7.13 -0.63
CA LYS A 187 -23.77 -6.37 0.14
C LYS A 187 -23.47 -7.02 1.50
N GLY A 188 -24.47 -7.64 2.12
CA GLY A 188 -24.32 -8.36 3.39
C GLY A 188 -23.37 -9.56 3.27
N PHE A 189 -23.49 -10.34 2.20
CA PHE A 189 -22.59 -11.45 1.93
C PHE A 189 -21.16 -10.97 1.62
N LEU A 190 -21.01 -9.91 0.82
CA LEU A 190 -19.68 -9.34 0.53
C LEU A 190 -18.95 -8.90 1.80
N SER A 191 -19.65 -8.18 2.69
CA SER A 191 -19.10 -7.76 3.98
C SER A 191 -18.79 -8.95 4.89
N TRP A 192 -19.61 -10.00 4.88
CA TRP A 192 -19.33 -11.21 5.63
C TRP A 192 -18.10 -11.94 5.09
N ARG A 193 -17.94 -12.07 3.77
CA ARG A 193 -16.74 -12.67 3.16
C ARG A 193 -15.47 -11.93 3.54
N GLU A 194 -15.49 -10.61 3.41
CA GLU A 194 -14.37 -9.74 3.79
C GLU A 194 -13.95 -9.94 5.25
N LYS A 195 -14.93 -10.13 6.14
CA LYS A 195 -14.66 -10.35 7.55
C LYS A 195 -14.12 -11.75 7.87
N HIS A 196 -14.64 -12.79 7.22
CA HIS A 196 -14.41 -14.18 7.68
C HIS A 196 -13.49 -15.00 6.79
N LEU A 197 -13.32 -14.63 5.51
CA LEU A 197 -12.58 -15.45 4.54
C LEU A 197 -11.27 -14.82 4.09
N TYR A 198 -11.15 -13.50 4.22
CA TYR A 198 -9.99 -12.79 3.70
C TYR A 198 -8.93 -12.64 4.78
N HIS A 199 -7.69 -12.96 4.43
CA HIS A 199 -6.53 -12.45 5.13
C HIS A 199 -6.27 -11.01 4.69
N LYS A 200 -6.32 -10.07 5.63
CA LYS A 200 -6.21 -8.63 5.40
C LYS A 200 -4.81 -8.17 5.78
N ILE A 201 -4.07 -7.66 4.81
CA ILE A 201 -2.66 -7.28 4.96
C ILE A 201 -2.47 -5.79 4.66
N ASP A 202 -1.86 -5.10 5.60
CA ASP A 202 -1.37 -3.72 5.43
C ASP A 202 0.10 -3.78 5.03
N LEU A 203 0.43 -3.15 3.91
CA LEU A 203 1.77 -3.09 3.35
C LEU A 203 2.48 -1.87 3.91
N PHE A 204 3.66 -2.07 4.48
CA PHE A 204 4.46 -0.98 5.04
C PHE A 204 5.81 -0.90 4.37
N VAL A 205 5.97 0.04 3.44
CA VAL A 205 7.23 0.20 2.71
C VAL A 205 8.10 1.27 3.38
N ASP A 206 9.33 0.91 3.70
CA ASP A 206 10.38 1.86 4.11
C ASP A 206 11.57 1.80 3.16
N TYR A 207 12.25 2.93 2.99
CA TYR A 207 13.40 3.05 2.10
C TYR A 207 14.68 2.47 2.72
N LYS A 208 14.96 2.76 3.99
CA LYS A 208 16.24 2.41 4.65
C LYS A 208 16.06 1.55 5.91
N GLY A 209 14.92 0.86 6.03
CA GLY A 209 14.57 0.04 7.18
C GLY A 209 14.87 0.74 8.51
N THR A 210 14.32 1.93 8.76
CA THR A 210 14.49 2.68 10.01
C THR A 210 14.17 1.80 11.22
N TRP A 211 13.13 0.98 11.09
CA TRP A 211 12.74 -0.03 12.06
C TRP A 211 13.81 -1.13 12.23
N GLN A 212 14.53 -1.53 11.16
CA GLN A 212 15.70 -2.45 11.25
C GLN A 212 16.80 -1.89 12.13
N LYS A 213 17.14 -0.61 11.91
CA LYS A 213 18.18 0.06 12.71
C LYS A 213 17.82 0.14 14.19
N ASN A 214 16.53 0.29 14.48
CA ASN A 214 16.02 0.37 15.83
C ASN A 214 15.79 -1.02 16.45
N GLY A 215 15.68 -2.08 15.64
CA GLY A 215 15.40 -3.44 16.10
C GLY A 215 13.92 -3.70 16.44
N TYR A 216 13.01 -2.79 16.09
CA TYR A 216 11.57 -2.94 16.33
C TYR A 216 10.71 -2.12 15.36
N PHE A 217 9.45 -2.51 15.20
CA PHE A 217 8.38 -1.74 14.55
C PHE A 217 7.60 -0.90 15.56
N ASP A 218 7.44 0.38 15.24
CA ASP A 218 6.54 1.31 15.93
C ASP A 218 5.14 1.27 15.31
N LEU A 219 4.27 0.35 15.77
CA LEU A 219 2.88 0.32 15.29
C LEU A 219 2.04 1.37 16.02
N LYS A 220 1.60 2.40 15.29
CA LYS A 220 0.71 3.44 15.82
C LYS A 220 -0.60 2.83 16.37
N LYS A 221 -1.16 3.45 17.42
CA LYS A 221 -2.47 3.10 18.01
C LYS A 221 -3.58 2.83 16.99
N GLY A 222 -3.58 3.56 15.87
CA GLY A 222 -4.51 3.33 14.76
C GLY A 222 -4.45 1.90 14.23
N LYS A 223 -3.25 1.39 13.92
CA LYS A 223 -3.05 0.01 13.45
C LYS A 223 -3.47 -1.03 14.49
N ILE A 224 -3.13 -0.79 15.77
CA ILE A 224 -3.56 -1.65 16.88
C ILE A 224 -5.09 -1.70 17.00
N LYS A 225 -5.78 -0.57 16.75
CA LYS A 225 -7.25 -0.55 16.72
C LYS A 225 -7.81 -1.44 15.61
N HIS A 226 -7.19 -1.44 14.42
CA HIS A 226 -7.61 -2.27 13.28
C HIS A 226 -7.41 -3.77 13.52
N PHE A 227 -6.30 -4.15 14.19
CA PHE A 227 -6.13 -5.52 14.69
C PHE A 227 -7.24 -5.92 15.66
N LYS A 228 -7.61 -5.04 16.61
CA LYS A 228 -8.68 -5.31 17.60
C LYS A 228 -10.08 -5.40 16.98
N SER A 229 -10.33 -4.77 15.83
CA SER A 229 -11.63 -4.79 15.16
C SER A 229 -11.76 -5.84 14.07
N ASP A 230 -10.76 -6.71 13.89
CA ASP A 230 -10.68 -7.66 12.77
C ASP A 230 -10.71 -6.96 11.40
N ASP A 231 -10.19 -5.74 11.29
CA ASP A 231 -10.02 -5.04 10.01
C ASP A 231 -8.62 -5.26 9.41
N LEU A 232 -7.74 -5.92 10.17
CA LEU A 232 -6.35 -6.18 9.81
C LEU A 232 -5.90 -7.48 10.48
N ASP A 233 -5.24 -8.36 9.72
CA ASP A 233 -4.69 -9.63 10.22
C ASP A 233 -3.16 -9.61 10.24
N TRP A 234 -2.54 -8.91 9.29
CA TRP A 234 -1.09 -8.87 9.12
C TRP A 234 -0.59 -7.47 8.74
N VAL A 235 0.61 -7.13 9.18
CA VAL A 235 1.41 -6.05 8.57
C VAL A 235 2.60 -6.71 7.87
N LEU A 236 2.73 -6.49 6.56
CA LEU A 236 3.91 -6.90 5.79
C LEU A 236 4.76 -5.65 5.53
N ALA A 237 5.87 -5.56 6.26
CA ALA A 237 6.83 -4.49 6.07
C ALA A 237 7.90 -4.88 5.06
N PHE A 238 8.26 -3.96 4.17
CA PHE A 238 9.30 -4.16 3.16
C PHE A 238 10.33 -3.03 3.23
N ASP A 239 11.60 -3.39 3.37
CA ASP A 239 12.72 -2.48 3.24
C ASP A 239 13.30 -2.54 1.82
N VAL A 240 13.13 -1.46 1.07
CA VAL A 240 13.54 -1.38 -0.34
C VAL A 240 15.04 -1.55 -0.51
N VAL A 241 15.86 -0.96 0.37
CA VAL A 241 17.33 -1.02 0.25
C VAL A 241 17.86 -2.37 0.74
N GLY A 242 17.43 -2.80 1.93
CA GLY A 242 17.85 -4.09 2.49
C GLY A 242 17.26 -5.29 1.75
N LYS A 243 16.20 -5.08 0.97
CA LYS A 243 15.42 -6.13 0.28
C LYS A 243 14.89 -7.19 1.25
N GLN A 244 14.56 -6.76 2.46
CA GLN A 244 14.08 -7.63 3.53
C GLN A 244 12.61 -7.35 3.79
N MET A 245 11.86 -8.42 4.06
CA MET A 245 10.48 -8.32 4.50
C MET A 245 10.32 -8.86 5.90
N TYR A 246 9.37 -8.29 6.62
CA TYR A 246 9.03 -8.71 7.96
C TYR A 246 7.52 -8.76 8.05
N LEU A 247 7.03 -9.83 8.64
CA LEU A 247 5.62 -10.08 8.79
C LEU A 247 5.28 -10.00 10.27
N ILE A 248 4.26 -9.21 10.59
CA ILE A 248 3.75 -9.05 11.94
C ILE A 248 2.32 -9.55 11.95
N SER A 249 2.06 -10.58 12.73
CA SER A 249 0.70 -11.08 12.97
C SER A 249 -0.08 -10.16 13.90
N LYS A 250 -1.40 -10.26 13.81
CA LYS A 250 -2.33 -9.73 14.80
C LYS A 250 -1.97 -10.14 16.23
N ASP A 251 -1.68 -11.42 16.45
CA ASP A 251 -1.41 -11.93 17.80
C ASP A 251 -0.12 -11.35 18.38
N GLU A 252 0.94 -11.24 17.57
CA GLU A 252 2.16 -10.52 17.95
C GLU A 252 1.87 -9.07 18.27
N ALA A 253 1.16 -8.34 17.39
CA ALA A 253 0.87 -6.94 17.58
C ALA A 253 0.01 -6.63 18.82
N LEU A 254 -0.93 -7.51 19.16
CA LEU A 254 -1.80 -7.36 20.34
C LEU A 254 -1.11 -7.79 21.64
N GLY A 255 0.04 -8.46 21.56
CA GLY A 255 0.85 -8.85 22.72
C GLY A 255 1.64 -7.72 23.38
N TYR A 256 1.71 -6.53 22.75
CA TYR A 256 2.50 -5.40 23.25
C TYR A 256 1.62 -4.24 23.72
N GLU A 257 2.05 -3.59 24.80
CA GLU A 257 1.37 -2.40 25.34
C GLU A 257 1.64 -1.15 24.50
N LEU A 258 0.64 -0.27 24.45
CA LEU A 258 0.78 1.05 23.85
C LEU A 258 1.54 1.97 24.80
N THR A 259 2.63 2.55 24.32
CA THR A 259 3.43 3.53 25.07
C THR A 259 3.59 4.81 24.26
N PRO A 260 3.69 5.99 24.89
CA PRO A 260 3.96 7.23 24.17
C PRO A 260 5.32 7.19 23.47
N ASN A 261 5.36 7.49 22.17
CA ASN A 261 6.61 7.57 21.40
C ASN A 261 7.03 9.04 21.19
N PRO A 262 8.10 9.51 21.88
CA PRO A 262 8.56 10.90 21.75
C PRO A 262 9.00 11.28 20.33
N ALA A 263 9.54 10.33 19.56
CA ALA A 263 9.96 10.57 18.18
C ALA A 263 8.77 10.86 17.24
N MET A 264 7.57 10.41 17.62
CA MET A 264 6.31 10.68 16.91
C MET A 264 5.43 11.71 17.64
N GLY A 265 6.01 12.59 18.45
CA GLY A 265 5.25 13.62 19.17
C GLY A 265 4.34 13.05 20.26
N ASN A 266 4.79 11.99 20.94
CA ASN A 266 4.06 11.27 21.98
C ASN A 266 2.78 10.55 21.51
N VAL A 267 2.68 10.27 20.21
CA VAL A 267 1.66 9.32 19.71
C VAL A 267 1.91 7.96 20.34
N GLU A 268 0.84 7.31 20.80
CA GLU A 268 0.91 5.95 21.36
C GLU A 268 1.27 4.93 20.27
N THR A 269 2.34 4.15 20.51
CA THR A 269 2.81 3.07 19.64
C THR A 269 2.99 1.78 20.44
N ALA A 270 2.82 0.64 19.78
CA ALA A 270 3.28 -0.66 20.26
C ALA A 270 4.63 -0.95 19.60
N ASN A 271 5.65 -1.24 20.42
CA ASN A 271 7.01 -1.47 19.94
C ASN A 271 7.23 -2.98 19.80
N ILE A 272 7.11 -3.47 18.56
CA ILE A 272 7.16 -4.90 18.26
C ILE A 272 8.59 -5.24 17.83
N PRO A 273 9.36 -6.03 18.61
CA PRO A 273 10.69 -6.45 18.23
C PRO A 273 10.70 -7.11 16.85
N LEU A 274 11.76 -6.86 16.07
CA LEU A 274 11.90 -7.53 14.80
C LEU A 274 12.17 -9.01 14.99
N THR A 275 11.36 -9.81 14.32
CA THR A 275 11.60 -11.23 14.11
C THR A 275 12.61 -11.43 12.98
N SER A 276 12.83 -12.68 12.56
CA SER A 276 13.69 -12.95 11.40
C SER A 276 13.03 -12.41 10.13
N PRO A 277 13.79 -11.80 9.20
CA PRO A 277 13.25 -11.41 7.92
C PRO A 277 12.73 -12.64 7.20
N ILE A 278 11.61 -12.49 6.50
CA ILE A 278 10.99 -13.53 5.70
C ILE A 278 11.26 -13.29 4.21
N VAL A 279 11.24 -14.38 3.43
CA VAL A 279 11.16 -14.31 1.96
C VAL A 279 9.71 -14.49 1.49
N ILE A 280 9.41 -14.05 0.25
CA ILE A 280 8.02 -14.08 -0.28
C ILE A 280 7.49 -15.52 -0.36
N SER A 281 8.36 -16.48 -0.61
CA SER A 281 7.96 -17.89 -0.57
C SER A 281 7.46 -18.28 0.82
N GLU A 282 8.13 -17.88 1.91
CA GLU A 282 7.70 -18.18 3.29
C GLU A 282 6.40 -17.46 3.63
N LEU A 283 6.17 -16.24 3.11
CA LEU A 283 4.92 -15.51 3.31
C LEU A 283 3.70 -16.37 2.93
N LEU A 284 3.78 -17.12 1.83
CA LEU A 284 2.69 -18.00 1.40
C LEU A 284 2.43 -19.15 2.39
N ASP A 285 3.45 -19.62 3.09
CA ASP A 285 3.31 -20.69 4.09
C ASP A 285 2.59 -20.18 5.36
N TYR A 286 2.51 -18.86 5.58
CA TYR A 286 1.69 -18.23 6.63
C TYR A 286 0.26 -17.91 6.18
N LEU A 287 0.03 -17.83 4.88
CA LEU A 287 -1.22 -17.34 4.29
C LEU A 287 -2.07 -18.43 3.64
N ILE A 288 -1.63 -19.69 3.65
CA ILE A 288 -2.30 -20.87 3.06
C ILE A 288 -2.40 -21.95 4.13
#